data_AF-A0AAE1K3L4-F1
#
_entry.id   AF-A0AAE1K3L4-F1
#
_cell.length_a   1.000
_cell.length_b   1.000
_cell.length_c   1.000
_cell.angle_alpha   90.00
_cell.angle_beta   90.00
_cell.angle_gamma   90.00
#
_symmetry.space_group_name_H-M   'P 1'
#
loop_
_entity.id
_entity.type
_entity.pdbx_description
1 polymer ?
#
loop_
_entity_poly.entity_id
_entity_poly.type
_entity_poly.pdbx_seq_one_letter_code
_entity_poly.pdbx_strand_id
1 'polypeptide(L)'
;MDPNPNDFPILCYVLHHLDPHAYYPLPTDLHQTLLTQFSHLSHPKVLATLTQVIPELQITQTLFLLRTLGPRPDPSAAAFARLKISEIRSKLEETEEPRQAAEKELQIYEAMVRLEDMHEEYAKQLRAAEERLMRVYESVVAEESEKEGEEVSEEVVEILRKAETEEIERIELSGRQLRLIPEVIGKIRGLVMLNLSSNQLTMIPDSLAGLQKLEELDISSNLLESLPGSIGLLLNLRVLNVSSNKLNALPDSIAHCRSLVELDAGFNNLMCLPMNMGYGLTNLEKLSIHLNKIRLLPSSIGEMRSLRYLDAHFNELCGLPHAIGRLTNLEYLNISSNFNDLTELPETISDLINLRELDLSNNQIRALPNTFGKLEKLTKLNLDENPIIIPPPEVVRQGAEAVKDFMAKQWLESLAEEEQKAMAETKKQQQQAQGGWLAWGTSLLDVVSGVSESVTGYLAPRKASRDPWLDQQL
;
A
#
# COMPACT_ATOMS: atom_id res chain seq x y z
N MET A 1 1.04 35.17 3.59
CA MET A 1 2.28 34.36 3.62
C MET A 1 2.04 33.25 4.61
N ASP A 2 2.14 31.99 4.18
CA ASP A 2 2.20 30.87 5.12
C ASP A 2 3.61 30.80 5.73
N PRO A 3 3.77 30.26 6.96
CA PRO A 3 5.07 30.10 7.57
C PRO A 3 5.98 29.29 6.63
N ASN A 4 7.22 29.75 6.45
CA ASN A 4 8.18 29.05 5.60
C ASN A 4 8.50 27.70 6.23
N PRO A 5 8.28 26.57 5.53
CA PRO A 5 8.52 25.25 6.09
C PRO A 5 10.00 24.99 6.44
N ASN A 6 10.94 25.77 5.90
CA ASN A 6 12.35 25.70 6.28
C ASN A 6 12.63 26.35 7.65
N ASP A 7 11.83 27.35 8.03
CA ASP A 7 12.02 28.12 9.26
C ASP A 7 11.14 27.60 10.41
N PHE A 8 9.99 26.99 10.10
CA PHE A 8 8.99 26.54 11.07
C PHE A 8 8.43 25.13 10.73
N PRO A 9 9.29 24.10 10.66
CA PRO A 9 8.88 22.80 10.13
C PRO A 9 7.87 22.05 11.02
N ILE A 10 7.98 22.13 12.36
CA ILE A 10 7.03 21.47 13.28
C ILE A 10 5.68 22.15 13.20
N LEU A 11 5.64 23.49 13.20
CA LEU A 11 4.42 24.25 13.07
C LEU A 11 3.70 23.95 11.75
N CYS A 12 4.41 23.94 10.62
CA CYS A 12 3.84 23.58 9.32
C CYS A 12 3.27 22.15 9.33
N TYR A 13 3.98 21.20 9.93
CA TYR A 13 3.52 19.81 10.07
C TYR A 13 2.22 19.72 10.86
N VAL A 14 2.16 20.35 12.03
CA VAL A 14 0.99 20.29 12.92
C VAL A 14 -0.21 21.02 12.31
N LEU A 15 0.00 22.16 11.67
CA LEU A 15 -1.07 22.92 11.00
C LEU A 15 -1.69 22.13 9.84
N HIS A 16 -0.89 21.41 9.05
CA HIS A 16 -1.40 20.53 7.99
C HIS A 16 -2.26 19.38 8.55
N HIS A 17 -1.87 18.79 9.67
CA HIS A 17 -2.66 17.72 10.31
C HIS A 17 -3.93 18.26 10.99
N LEU A 18 -3.92 19.52 11.42
CA LEU A 18 -5.09 20.18 12.01
C LEU A 18 -6.14 20.55 10.95
N ASP A 19 -5.70 21.14 9.83
CA ASP A 19 -6.56 21.50 8.70
C ASP A 19 -5.84 21.30 7.35
N PRO A 20 -5.99 20.11 6.75
CA PRO A 20 -5.36 19.79 5.45
C PRO A 20 -5.86 20.65 4.29
N HIS A 21 -7.00 21.34 4.42
CA HIS A 21 -7.56 22.19 3.38
C HIS A 21 -7.00 23.61 3.42
N ALA A 22 -6.56 24.07 4.60
CA ALA A 22 -6.02 25.42 4.79
C ALA A 22 -4.49 25.50 4.69
N TYR A 23 -3.77 24.37 4.84
CA TYR A 23 -2.31 24.31 4.87
C TYR A 23 -1.76 23.21 3.97
N TYR A 24 -0.78 23.57 3.13
CA TYR A 24 -0.13 22.62 2.23
C TYR A 24 0.78 21.64 3.00
N PRO A 25 0.91 20.39 2.51
CA PRO A 25 1.84 19.43 3.06
C PRO A 25 3.29 19.90 2.88
N LEU A 26 4.17 19.48 3.81
CA LEU A 26 5.61 19.70 3.70
C LEU A 26 6.17 19.03 2.42
N PRO A 27 7.13 19.67 1.72
CA PRO A 27 7.87 19.00 0.66
C PRO A 27 8.49 17.70 1.14
N THR A 28 8.52 16.67 0.28
CA THR A 28 8.92 15.29 0.65
C THR A 28 10.27 15.24 1.37
N ASP A 29 11.26 16.00 0.91
CA ASP A 29 12.61 16.03 1.49
C ASP A 29 12.62 16.62 2.90
N LEU A 30 11.85 17.69 3.13
CA LEU A 30 11.69 18.33 4.44
C LEU A 30 10.89 17.44 5.38
N HIS A 31 9.86 16.77 4.88
CA HIS A 31 9.07 15.83 5.66
C HIS A 31 9.92 14.65 6.15
N GLN A 32 10.76 14.07 5.28
CA GLN A 32 11.69 13.01 5.67
C GLN A 32 12.73 13.50 6.68
N THR A 33 13.31 14.69 6.46
CA THR A 33 14.29 15.28 7.39
C THR A 33 13.67 15.59 8.76
N LEU A 34 12.41 16.04 8.78
CA LEU A 34 11.69 16.31 10.02
C LEU A 34 11.42 15.02 10.80
N LEU A 35 10.99 13.96 10.12
CA LEU A 35 10.74 12.67 10.77
C LEU A 35 12.00 11.94 11.21
N THR A 36 13.16 12.19 10.57
CA THR A 36 14.44 11.66 11.07
C THR A 36 14.93 12.41 12.31
N GLN A 37 14.69 13.73 12.38
CA GLN A 37 15.05 14.54 13.54
C GLN A 37 14.06 14.36 14.71
N PHE A 38 12.78 14.15 14.42
CA PHE A 38 11.68 13.99 15.38
C PHE A 38 10.92 12.69 15.09
N SER A 39 11.53 11.56 15.45
CA SER A 39 11.03 10.20 15.16
C SER A 39 9.62 9.91 15.67
N HIS A 40 9.19 10.56 16.77
CA HIS A 40 7.88 10.33 17.39
C HIS A 40 6.81 11.34 16.92
N LEU A 41 7.11 12.22 15.96
CA LEU A 41 6.19 13.26 15.54
C LEU A 41 4.92 12.69 14.88
N SER A 42 5.03 11.52 14.26
CA SER A 42 3.92 10.77 13.66
C SER A 42 3.10 9.97 14.69
N HIS A 43 3.53 9.91 15.96
CA HIS A 43 2.82 9.15 16.98
C HIS A 43 1.45 9.80 17.29
N PRO A 44 0.32 9.06 17.25
CA PRO A 44 -1.01 9.65 17.39
C PRO A 44 -1.21 10.49 18.65
N LYS A 45 -0.60 10.07 19.76
CA LYS A 45 -0.67 10.78 21.04
C LYS A 45 0.14 12.07 21.02
N VAL A 46 1.35 12.04 20.45
CA VAL A 46 2.22 13.21 20.31
C VAL A 46 1.54 14.24 19.41
N LEU A 47 1.00 13.80 18.27
CA LEU A 47 0.25 14.65 17.35
C LEU A 47 -1.01 15.24 18.01
N ALA A 48 -1.75 14.45 18.79
CA ALA A 48 -2.93 14.93 19.51
C ALA A 48 -2.58 16.00 20.54
N THR A 49 -1.49 15.83 21.29
CA THR A 49 -1.04 16.85 22.25
C THR A 49 -0.55 18.09 21.54
N LEU A 50 0.27 17.97 20.48
CA LEU A 50 0.76 19.12 19.72
C LEU A 50 -0.39 19.92 19.08
N THR A 51 -1.39 19.24 18.52
CA THR A 51 -2.58 19.90 17.94
C THR A 51 -3.44 20.60 19.00
N GLN A 52 -3.52 20.07 20.23
CA GLN A 52 -4.22 20.72 21.35
C GLN A 52 -3.56 22.02 21.82
N VAL A 53 -2.25 22.19 21.64
CA VAL A 53 -1.54 23.42 22.06
C VAL A 53 -1.73 24.55 21.03
N ILE A 54 -2.11 24.25 19.78
CA ILE A 54 -2.24 25.27 18.72
C ILE A 54 -3.19 26.43 19.08
N PRO A 55 -4.41 26.21 19.62
CA PRO A 55 -5.30 27.29 20.03
C PRO A 55 -4.71 28.20 21.13
N GLU A 56 -3.88 27.65 22.02
CA GLU A 56 -3.25 28.40 23.12
C GLU A 56 -2.15 29.37 22.62
N LEU A 57 -1.53 29.05 21.48
CA LEU A 57 -0.40 29.80 20.93
C LEU A 57 -0.83 31.04 20.14
N GLN A 58 -2.13 31.32 20.02
CA GLN A 58 -2.70 32.45 19.24
C GLN A 58 -2.24 32.52 17.77
N ILE A 59 -1.68 31.44 17.24
CA ILE A 59 -1.04 31.40 15.91
C ILE A 59 -2.03 31.72 14.80
N THR A 60 -3.28 31.28 14.93
CA THR A 60 -4.33 31.55 13.94
C THR A 60 -4.57 33.05 13.75
N GLN A 61 -4.47 33.85 14.83
CA GLN A 61 -4.59 35.30 14.76
C GLN A 61 -3.35 35.93 14.09
N THR A 62 -2.15 35.49 14.47
CA THR A 62 -0.88 35.93 13.87
C THR A 62 -0.83 35.62 12.37
N LEU A 63 -1.23 34.41 11.96
CA LEU A 63 -1.27 34.00 10.55
C LEU A 63 -2.33 34.76 9.75
N PHE A 64 -3.51 34.99 10.34
CA PHE A 64 -4.53 35.81 9.70
C PHE A 64 -4.00 37.23 9.43
N LEU A 65 -3.36 37.86 10.42
CA LEU A 65 -2.79 39.19 10.28
C LEU A 65 -1.64 39.21 9.26
N LEU A 66 -0.73 38.23 9.27
CA LEU A 66 0.33 38.07 8.27
C LEU A 66 -0.19 37.86 6.84
N ARG A 67 -1.36 37.23 6.66
CA ARG A 67 -2.00 37.11 5.34
C ARG A 67 -2.60 38.44 4.86
N THR A 68 -3.01 39.31 5.77
CA THR A 68 -3.48 40.67 5.44
C THR A 68 -2.33 41.66 5.21
N LEU A 69 -1.15 41.39 5.78
CA LEU A 69 0.05 42.15 5.49
C LEU A 69 0.54 41.86 4.07
N GLY A 70 0.89 42.91 3.33
CA GLY A 70 1.53 42.79 2.01
C GLY A 70 2.90 42.12 2.08
N PRO A 71 3.61 41.98 0.93
CA PRO A 71 4.93 41.38 0.90
C PRO A 71 5.89 42.09 1.86
N ARG A 72 6.77 41.31 2.51
CA ARG A 72 7.77 41.85 3.43
C ARG A 72 8.73 42.77 2.65
N PRO A 73 8.98 44.01 3.10
CA PRO A 73 9.99 44.88 2.52
C PRO A 73 11.38 44.24 2.52
N ASP A 74 12.20 44.54 1.52
CA ASP A 74 13.60 44.09 1.52
C ASP A 74 14.36 44.73 2.70
N PRO A 75 15.09 43.96 3.53
CA PRO A 75 15.84 44.49 4.66
C PRO A 75 16.79 45.64 4.31
N SER A 76 17.41 45.59 3.11
CA SER A 76 18.31 46.66 2.65
C SER A 76 17.55 47.97 2.38
N ALA A 77 16.35 47.84 1.79
CA ALA A 77 15.47 48.96 1.50
C ALA A 77 14.86 49.54 2.80
N ALA A 78 14.56 48.70 3.80
CA ALA A 78 14.11 49.17 5.11
C ALA A 78 15.22 49.92 5.88
N ALA A 79 16.48 49.46 5.79
CA ALA A 79 17.62 50.19 6.35
C ALA A 79 17.82 51.55 5.67
N PHE A 80 17.67 51.60 4.34
CA PHE A 80 17.69 52.86 3.59
C PHE A 80 16.56 53.81 4.00
N ALA A 81 15.34 53.29 4.18
CA ALA A 81 14.19 54.07 4.65
C ALA A 81 14.46 54.69 6.03
N ARG A 82 15.07 53.95 6.96
CA ARG A 82 15.46 54.47 8.29
C ARG A 82 16.48 55.62 8.18
N LEU A 83 17.46 55.49 7.30
CA LEU A 83 18.42 56.58 7.02
C LEU A 83 17.72 57.81 6.43
N LYS A 84 16.83 57.63 5.45
CA LYS A 84 16.08 58.73 4.85
C LYS A 84 15.16 59.45 5.83
N ILE A 85 14.50 58.72 6.72
CA ILE A 85 13.72 59.30 7.82
C ILE A 85 14.59 60.22 8.68
N SER A 86 15.80 59.77 9.05
CA SER A 86 16.72 60.58 9.87
C SER A 86 17.20 61.85 9.14
N GLU A 87 17.50 61.74 7.84
CA GLU A 87 17.95 62.86 6.99
C GLU A 87 16.84 63.91 6.80
N ILE A 88 15.61 63.46 6.51
CA ILE A 88 14.45 64.34 6.29
C ILE A 88 14.09 65.08 7.58
N ARG A 89 14.09 64.39 8.73
CA ARG A 89 13.82 65.00 10.05
C ARG A 89 14.84 66.07 10.40
N SER A 90 16.13 65.81 10.17
CA SER A 90 17.20 66.81 10.40
C SER A 90 17.03 68.06 9.53
N LYS A 91 16.64 67.91 8.26
CA LYS A 91 16.42 69.05 7.34
C LYS A 91 15.18 69.88 7.67
N LEU A 92 14.14 69.25 8.19
CA LEU A 92 12.91 69.91 8.67
C LEU A 92 13.15 70.79 9.91
N GLU A 93 14.19 70.48 10.71
CA GLU A 93 14.59 71.31 11.85
C GLU A 93 15.37 72.57 11.42
N GLU A 94 16.02 72.55 10.24
CA GLU A 94 16.92 73.61 9.77
C GLU A 94 16.29 74.62 8.79
N THR A 95 15.16 74.29 8.13
CA THR A 95 14.60 75.11 7.02
C THR A 95 13.06 75.16 6.96
N GLU A 96 12.47 76.32 6.62
CA GLU A 96 11.01 76.56 6.49
C GLU A 96 10.43 76.37 5.05
N GLU A 97 11.08 75.59 4.18
CA GLU A 97 10.57 75.27 2.83
C GLU A 97 9.59 74.06 2.84
N PRO A 98 8.78 73.80 1.78
CA PRO A 98 7.37 73.41 1.92
C PRO A 98 7.20 72.06 2.64
N ARG A 99 6.85 72.14 3.93
CA ARG A 99 6.63 71.01 4.85
C ARG A 99 5.79 69.89 4.26
N GLN A 100 4.81 70.22 3.42
CA GLN A 100 3.87 69.24 2.85
C GLN A 100 4.52 68.18 1.95
N ALA A 101 5.59 68.51 1.20
CA ALA A 101 6.25 67.54 0.32
C ALA A 101 7.13 66.58 1.15
N ALA A 102 7.89 67.13 2.10
CA ALA A 102 8.72 66.36 3.02
C ALA A 102 7.89 65.47 3.95
N GLU A 103 6.73 65.94 4.42
CA GLU A 103 5.79 65.14 5.22
C GLU A 103 5.21 63.96 4.43
N LYS A 104 4.86 64.14 3.15
CA LYS A 104 4.39 63.05 2.29
C LYS A 104 5.49 62.02 2.02
N GLU A 105 6.72 62.47 1.79
CA GLU A 105 7.88 61.57 1.61
C GLU A 105 8.19 60.79 2.89
N LEU A 106 8.15 61.46 4.06
CA LEU A 106 8.33 60.84 5.36
C LEU A 106 7.28 59.76 5.64
N GLN A 107 6.00 60.00 5.31
CA GLN A 107 4.92 59.03 5.48
C GLN A 107 5.17 57.73 4.71
N ILE A 108 5.77 57.79 3.51
CA ILE A 108 6.07 56.60 2.71
C ILE A 108 7.14 55.75 3.39
N TYR A 109 8.25 56.36 3.82
CA TYR A 109 9.32 55.64 4.50
C TYR A 109 8.88 55.12 5.87
N GLU A 110 8.09 55.90 6.62
CA GLU A 110 7.53 55.46 7.91
C GLU A 110 6.57 54.29 7.74
N ALA A 111 5.71 54.30 6.72
CA ALA A 111 4.83 53.17 6.42
C ALA A 111 5.61 51.90 6.09
N MET A 112 6.69 52.02 5.31
CA MET A 112 7.57 50.90 4.96
C MET A 112 8.30 50.34 6.18
N VAL A 113 8.85 51.20 7.05
CA VAL A 113 9.50 50.77 8.29
C VAL A 113 8.51 50.11 9.24
N ARG A 114 7.30 50.68 9.39
CA ARG A 114 6.23 50.08 10.20
C ARG A 114 5.84 48.69 9.67
N LEU A 115 5.75 48.53 8.35
CA LEU A 115 5.43 47.25 7.74
C LEU A 115 6.51 46.19 8.04
N GLU A 116 7.79 46.57 7.95
CA GLU A 116 8.91 45.68 8.31
C GLU A 116 8.91 45.33 9.80
N ASP A 117 8.69 46.32 10.68
CA ASP A 117 8.63 46.11 12.12
C ASP A 117 7.47 45.16 12.51
N MET A 118 6.31 45.26 11.83
CA MET A 118 5.19 44.33 12.02
C MET A 118 5.53 42.90 11.56
N HIS A 119 6.18 42.74 10.40
CA HIS A 119 6.63 41.43 9.91
C HIS A 119 7.65 40.80 10.87
N GLU A 120 8.58 41.59 11.41
CA GLU A 120 9.57 41.13 12.38
C GLU A 120 8.91 40.69 13.70
N GLU A 121 7.90 41.43 14.19
CA GLU A 121 7.19 41.07 15.41
C GLU A 121 6.40 39.76 15.26
N TYR A 122 5.70 39.57 14.14
CA TYR A 122 5.01 38.31 13.88
C TYR A 122 5.99 37.15 13.65
N ALA A 123 7.15 37.39 13.03
CA ALA A 123 8.19 36.37 12.92
C ALA A 123 8.71 35.92 14.29
N LYS A 124 8.86 36.84 15.26
CA LYS A 124 9.19 36.48 16.65
C LYS A 124 8.11 35.63 17.30
N GLN A 125 6.83 35.97 17.10
CA GLN A 125 5.72 35.18 17.63
C GLN A 125 5.71 33.76 17.04
N LEU A 126 5.96 33.60 15.74
CA LEU A 126 6.07 32.29 15.09
C LEU A 126 7.26 31.48 15.62
N ARG A 127 8.42 32.12 15.86
CA ARG A 127 9.58 31.44 16.48
C ARG A 127 9.27 30.98 17.91
N ALA A 128 8.63 31.83 18.70
CA ALA A 128 8.22 31.48 20.06
C ALA A 128 7.21 30.32 20.08
N ALA A 129 6.31 30.26 19.09
CA ALA A 129 5.39 29.15 18.90
C ALA A 129 6.11 27.85 18.53
N GLU A 130 7.04 27.89 17.58
CA GLU A 130 7.86 26.74 17.17
C GLU A 130 8.67 26.20 18.37
N GLU A 131 9.34 27.06 19.13
CA GLU A 131 10.10 26.67 20.33
C GLU A 131 9.21 26.06 21.42
N ARG A 132 7.95 26.50 21.53
CA ARG A 132 7.01 25.94 22.48
C ARG A 132 6.49 24.58 22.02
N LEU A 133 6.21 24.41 20.74
CA LEU A 133 5.87 23.11 20.16
C LEU A 133 7.03 22.11 20.33
N MET A 134 8.27 22.55 20.13
CA MET A 134 9.47 21.73 20.38
C MET A 134 9.57 21.29 21.84
N ARG A 135 9.37 22.21 22.79
CA ARG A 135 9.36 21.87 24.24
C ARG A 135 8.25 20.89 24.62
N VAL A 136 7.06 21.05 24.05
CA VAL A 136 5.92 20.13 24.28
C VAL A 136 6.22 18.77 23.68
N TYR A 137 6.81 18.71 22.48
CA TYR A 137 7.27 17.47 21.88
C TYR A 137 8.27 16.77 22.81
N GLU A 138 9.32 17.47 23.25
CA GLU A 138 10.34 16.92 24.14
C GLU A 138 9.74 16.42 25.47
N SER A 139 8.80 17.16 26.06
CA SER A 139 8.16 16.73 27.32
C SER A 139 7.28 15.50 27.14
N VAL A 140 6.51 15.42 26.05
CA VAL A 140 5.65 14.26 25.79
C VAL A 140 6.51 13.05 25.48
N VAL A 141 7.56 13.20 24.67
CA VAL A 141 8.50 12.11 24.39
C VAL A 141 9.23 11.66 25.66
N ALA A 142 9.60 12.58 26.55
CA ALA A 142 10.19 12.24 27.84
C ALA A 142 9.19 11.46 28.73
N GLU A 143 7.95 11.92 28.86
CA GLU A 143 6.90 11.22 29.62
C GLU A 143 6.56 9.84 29.04
N GLU A 144 6.55 9.70 27.71
CA GLU A 144 6.39 8.39 27.07
C GLU A 144 7.60 7.51 27.37
N SER A 145 8.82 8.02 27.24
CA SER A 145 10.04 7.24 27.51
C SER A 145 10.17 6.80 28.98
N GLU A 146 9.68 7.58 29.95
CA GLU A 146 9.64 7.20 31.36
C GLU A 146 8.59 6.12 31.64
N LYS A 147 7.41 6.20 31.00
CA LYS A 147 6.38 5.15 31.10
C LYS A 147 6.77 3.87 30.38
N GLU A 148 7.46 3.97 29.25
CA GLU A 148 8.09 2.84 28.57
C GLU A 148 9.14 2.17 29.48
N GLY A 149 9.89 2.96 30.25
CA GLY A 149 10.85 2.46 31.24
C GLY A 149 10.23 1.67 32.41
N GLU A 150 9.01 2.00 32.84
CA GLU A 150 8.29 1.27 33.89
C GLU A 150 7.55 0.01 33.36
N GLU A 151 7.16 -0.04 32.08
CA GLU A 151 6.44 -1.19 31.50
C GLU A 151 7.34 -2.27 30.88
N VAL A 152 8.59 -1.94 30.54
CA VAL A 152 9.55 -2.92 30.00
C VAL A 152 10.17 -3.69 31.16
N SER A 153 9.92 -5.01 31.21
CA SER A 153 10.51 -5.90 32.23
C SER A 153 12.04 -5.75 32.25
N GLU A 154 12.62 -5.30 33.37
CA GLU A 154 14.07 -5.12 33.55
C GLU A 154 14.85 -6.39 33.16
N GLU A 155 14.26 -7.56 33.40
CA GLU A 155 14.80 -8.86 33.01
C GLU A 155 15.03 -8.95 31.49
N VAL A 156 14.09 -8.46 30.67
CA VAL A 156 14.20 -8.47 29.21
C VAL A 156 15.28 -7.51 28.74
N VAL A 157 15.37 -6.32 29.35
CA VAL A 157 16.44 -5.36 29.02
C VAL A 157 17.82 -5.97 29.27
N GLU A 158 17.97 -6.70 30.39
CA GLU A 158 19.24 -7.36 30.73
C GLU A 158 19.55 -8.51 29.76
N ILE A 159 18.55 -9.33 29.39
CA ILE A 159 18.72 -10.37 28.37
C ILE A 159 19.18 -9.76 27.04
N LEU A 160 18.59 -8.65 26.62
CA LEU A 160 18.93 -7.98 25.36
C LEU A 160 20.32 -7.33 25.40
N ARG A 161 20.71 -6.72 26.53
CA ARG A 161 22.09 -6.20 26.71
C ARG A 161 23.11 -7.33 26.69
N LYS A 162 22.82 -8.44 27.35
CA LYS A 162 23.71 -9.61 27.33
C LYS A 162 23.85 -10.16 25.90
N ALA A 163 22.73 -10.24 25.17
CA ALA A 163 22.71 -10.66 23.78
C ALA A 163 23.50 -9.74 22.84
N GLU A 164 23.55 -8.44 23.12
CA GLU A 164 24.42 -7.47 22.43
C GLU A 164 25.90 -7.82 22.61
N THR A 165 26.31 -8.27 23.79
CA THR A 165 27.72 -8.58 24.11
C THR A 165 28.18 -9.99 23.72
N GLU A 166 27.29 -10.98 23.72
CA GLU A 166 27.63 -12.40 23.59
C GLU A 166 27.38 -12.99 22.18
N GLU A 167 27.10 -12.17 21.16
CA GLU A 167 26.78 -12.61 19.79
C GLU A 167 25.68 -13.70 19.73
N ILE A 168 24.57 -13.48 20.44
CA ILE A 168 23.47 -14.45 20.50
C ILE A 168 22.71 -14.49 19.16
N GLU A 169 22.55 -15.69 18.60
CA GLU A 169 21.85 -15.90 17.32
C GLU A 169 20.34 -16.18 17.49
N ARG A 170 19.87 -16.59 18.68
CA ARG A 170 18.47 -16.94 18.92
C ARG A 170 17.97 -16.38 20.25
N ILE A 171 16.86 -15.64 20.22
CA ILE A 171 16.26 -15.02 21.42
C ILE A 171 14.79 -15.44 21.53
N GLU A 172 14.48 -16.18 22.60
CA GLU A 172 13.12 -16.61 22.94
C GLU A 172 12.56 -15.79 24.11
N LEU A 173 11.58 -14.93 23.80
CA LEU A 173 10.85 -14.10 24.76
C LEU A 173 9.34 -14.34 24.70
N SER A 174 8.93 -15.52 24.22
CA SER A 174 7.52 -15.91 24.15
C SER A 174 6.86 -16.00 25.53
N GLY A 175 5.59 -15.60 25.65
CA GLY A 175 4.81 -15.82 26.86
C GLY A 175 5.19 -14.97 28.07
N ARG A 176 5.90 -13.86 27.88
CA ARG A 176 6.46 -13.00 28.95
C ARG A 176 5.59 -11.79 29.32
N GLN A 177 4.37 -11.71 28.79
CA GLN A 177 3.42 -10.60 29.03
C GLN A 177 3.99 -9.22 28.66
N LEU A 178 4.90 -9.17 27.69
CA LEU A 178 5.56 -7.93 27.27
C LEU A 178 4.55 -7.00 26.58
N ARG A 179 4.52 -5.73 26.97
CA ARG A 179 3.71 -4.68 26.31
C ARG A 179 4.48 -3.96 25.21
N LEU A 180 5.79 -3.84 25.39
CA LEU A 180 6.70 -3.13 24.51
C LEU A 180 8.04 -3.87 24.41
N ILE A 181 8.76 -3.64 23.33
CA ILE A 181 10.14 -4.10 23.12
C ILE A 181 11.04 -2.86 23.08
N PRO A 182 12.12 -2.81 23.87
CA PRO A 182 13.01 -1.66 23.88
C PRO A 182 13.81 -1.55 22.58
N GLU A 183 14.09 -0.32 22.18
CA GLU A 183 14.83 0.02 20.94
C GLU A 183 16.25 -0.60 20.86
N VAL A 184 16.77 -1.07 21.99
CA VAL A 184 18.09 -1.75 22.07
C VAL A 184 18.10 -3.04 21.25
N ILE A 185 16.95 -3.67 20.99
CA ILE A 185 16.84 -4.89 20.18
C ILE A 185 17.54 -4.72 18.82
N GLY A 186 17.44 -3.54 18.19
CA GLY A 186 18.03 -3.27 16.88
C GLY A 186 19.56 -3.28 16.83
N LYS A 187 20.24 -3.28 17.98
CA LYS A 187 21.70 -3.34 18.04
C LYS A 187 22.26 -4.75 17.92
N ILE A 188 21.43 -5.78 18.10
CA ILE A 188 21.83 -7.19 18.11
C ILE A 188 21.97 -7.72 16.68
N ARG A 189 22.96 -7.23 15.94
CA ARG A 189 23.16 -7.54 14.51
C ARG A 189 23.44 -9.01 14.20
N GLY A 190 23.80 -9.80 15.22
CA GLY A 190 24.06 -11.24 15.12
C GLY A 190 22.80 -12.11 15.12
N LEU A 191 21.63 -11.55 15.42
CA LEU A 191 20.41 -12.32 15.65
C LEU A 191 19.87 -12.93 14.35
N VAL A 192 19.60 -14.23 14.39
CA VAL A 192 19.05 -15.03 13.28
C VAL A 192 17.58 -15.38 13.54
N MET A 193 17.21 -15.62 14.80
CA MET A 193 15.84 -15.96 15.18
C MET A 193 15.38 -15.17 16.40
N LEU A 194 14.19 -14.58 16.30
CA LEU A 194 13.55 -13.84 17.36
C LEU A 194 12.10 -14.30 17.54
N ASN A 195 11.77 -14.82 18.72
CA ASN A 195 10.42 -15.19 19.10
C ASN A 195 9.89 -14.27 20.21
N LEU A 196 8.89 -13.47 19.85
CA LEU A 196 8.14 -12.57 20.71
C LEU A 196 6.67 -12.99 20.83
N SER A 197 6.34 -14.23 20.45
CA SER A 197 4.95 -14.69 20.41
C SER A 197 4.27 -14.71 21.78
N SER A 198 2.94 -14.72 21.81
CA SER A 198 2.15 -14.85 23.05
C SER A 198 2.49 -13.79 24.10
N ASN A 199 2.64 -12.54 23.68
CA ASN A 199 2.86 -11.39 24.55
C ASN A 199 1.65 -10.44 24.47
N GLN A 200 1.80 -9.20 24.95
CA GLN A 200 0.79 -8.15 24.89
C GLN A 200 1.28 -6.95 24.07
N LEU A 201 2.14 -7.20 23.09
CA LEU A 201 2.78 -6.15 22.30
C LEU A 201 1.74 -5.38 21.50
N THR A 202 1.70 -4.07 21.65
CA THR A 202 0.83 -3.17 20.87
C THR A 202 1.52 -2.59 19.65
N MET A 203 2.86 -2.53 19.70
CA MET A 203 3.71 -2.04 18.61
C MET A 203 5.05 -2.77 18.58
N ILE A 204 5.71 -2.69 17.42
CA ILE A 204 7.09 -3.15 17.21
C ILE A 204 7.94 -1.92 16.87
N PRO A 205 9.08 -1.71 17.53
CA PRO A 205 9.94 -0.55 17.30
C PRO A 205 10.59 -0.57 15.91
N ASP A 206 10.85 0.62 15.36
CA ASP A 206 11.51 0.75 14.05
C ASP A 206 12.97 0.26 14.08
N SER A 207 13.61 0.27 15.25
CA SER A 207 14.95 -0.32 15.41
C SER A 207 15.02 -1.81 15.10
N LEU A 208 13.89 -2.54 15.05
CA LEU A 208 13.88 -3.95 14.65
C LEU A 208 14.58 -4.16 13.30
N ALA A 209 14.49 -3.18 12.39
CA ALA A 209 15.20 -3.20 11.11
C ALA A 209 16.74 -3.28 11.21
N GLY A 210 17.32 -2.99 12.38
CA GLY A 210 18.74 -3.16 12.65
C GLY A 210 19.21 -4.62 12.69
N LEU A 211 18.28 -5.59 12.78
CA LEU A 211 18.55 -7.02 12.81
C LEU A 211 18.86 -7.60 11.42
N GLN A 212 19.99 -7.19 10.84
CA GLN A 212 20.33 -7.47 9.44
C GLN A 212 20.49 -8.96 9.09
N LYS A 213 20.74 -9.85 10.06
CA LYS A 213 20.87 -11.30 9.86
C LYS A 213 19.59 -12.09 10.19
N LEU A 214 18.50 -11.42 10.56
CA LEU A 214 17.29 -12.10 11.01
C LEU A 214 16.66 -12.90 9.87
N GLU A 215 16.50 -14.21 10.10
CA GLU A 215 15.85 -15.15 9.19
C GLU A 215 14.45 -15.54 9.68
N GLU A 216 14.23 -15.61 10.99
CA GLU A 216 12.97 -16.06 11.59
C GLU A 216 12.46 -15.03 12.59
N LEU A 217 11.27 -14.49 12.35
CA LEU A 217 10.58 -13.57 13.26
C LEU A 217 9.17 -14.08 13.56
N ASP A 218 8.94 -14.42 14.82
CA ASP A 218 7.61 -14.75 15.33
C ASP A 218 7.13 -13.68 16.30
N ILE A 219 6.12 -12.91 15.89
CA ILE A 219 5.42 -11.89 16.69
C ILE A 219 3.93 -12.23 16.81
N SER A 220 3.58 -13.51 16.64
CA SER A 220 2.19 -13.97 16.70
C SER A 220 1.56 -13.88 18.09
N SER A 221 0.24 -13.92 18.18
CA SER A 221 -0.49 -13.89 19.46
C SER A 221 -0.11 -12.67 20.32
N ASN A 222 -0.24 -11.49 19.73
CA ASN A 222 0.00 -10.19 20.36
C ASN A 222 -1.21 -9.27 20.11
N LEU A 223 -1.06 -7.97 20.37
CA LEU A 223 -2.12 -6.96 20.22
C LEU A 223 -1.75 -5.90 19.15
N LEU A 224 -0.91 -6.26 18.18
CA LEU A 224 -0.40 -5.34 17.16
C LEU A 224 -1.53 -4.87 16.23
N GLU A 225 -1.67 -3.55 16.07
CA GLU A 225 -2.63 -2.95 15.13
C GLU A 225 -2.00 -2.64 13.75
N SER A 226 -0.68 -2.49 13.71
CA SER A 226 0.12 -2.28 12.51
C SER A 226 1.53 -2.90 12.67
N LEU A 227 2.20 -3.11 11.54
CA LEU A 227 3.63 -3.40 11.50
C LEU A 227 4.38 -2.14 11.04
N PRO A 228 5.59 -1.89 11.57
CA PRO A 228 6.39 -0.76 11.13
C PRO A 228 6.80 -0.89 9.67
N GLY A 229 6.88 0.22 8.95
CA GLY A 229 7.34 0.25 7.56
C GLY A 229 8.79 -0.25 7.41
N SER A 230 9.57 -0.16 8.49
CA SER A 230 10.95 -0.63 8.56
C SER A 230 11.09 -2.17 8.45
N ILE A 231 10.00 -2.95 8.57
CA ILE A 231 10.03 -4.42 8.38
C ILE A 231 10.62 -4.82 7.03
N GLY A 232 10.40 -4.00 5.99
CA GLY A 232 10.93 -4.23 4.64
C GLY A 232 12.46 -4.17 4.53
N LEU A 233 13.16 -3.71 5.57
CA LEU A 233 14.62 -3.66 5.64
C LEU A 233 15.24 -5.00 6.08
N LEU A 234 14.45 -5.95 6.55
CA LEU A 234 14.91 -7.28 6.95
C LEU A 234 15.08 -8.18 5.72
N LEU A 235 16.12 -7.90 4.93
CA LEU A 235 16.35 -8.54 3.61
C LEU A 235 16.62 -10.05 3.68
N ASN A 236 17.06 -10.56 4.83
CA ASN A 236 17.33 -11.99 5.06
C ASN A 236 16.15 -12.74 5.70
N LEU A 237 15.04 -12.05 5.96
CA LEU A 237 13.89 -12.68 6.62
C LEU A 237 13.27 -13.75 5.72
N ARG A 238 13.17 -14.97 6.24
CA ARG A 238 12.65 -16.16 5.56
C ARG A 238 11.30 -16.60 6.10
N VAL A 239 11.11 -16.49 7.41
CA VAL A 239 9.86 -16.83 8.09
C VAL A 239 9.37 -15.63 8.88
N LEU A 240 8.16 -15.18 8.57
CA LEU A 240 7.47 -14.12 9.31
C LEU A 240 6.10 -14.63 9.76
N ASN A 241 5.91 -14.73 11.08
CA ASN A 241 4.64 -15.04 11.68
C ASN A 241 4.10 -13.82 12.45
N VAL A 242 3.02 -13.24 11.92
CA VAL A 242 2.27 -12.12 12.53
C VAL A 242 0.82 -12.50 12.84
N SER A 243 0.53 -13.81 12.84
CA SER A 243 -0.82 -14.32 13.06
C SER A 243 -1.34 -13.99 14.46
N SER A 244 -2.66 -14.04 14.64
CA SER A 244 -3.31 -13.78 15.94
C SER A 244 -2.96 -12.40 16.52
N ASN A 245 -3.15 -11.37 15.71
CA ASN A 245 -2.96 -9.96 16.08
C ASN A 245 -4.22 -9.16 15.71
N LYS A 246 -4.12 -7.82 15.69
CA LYS A 246 -5.21 -6.90 15.30
C LYS A 246 -4.86 -6.11 14.04
N LEU A 247 -3.97 -6.61 13.20
CA LEU A 247 -3.45 -5.90 12.04
C LEU A 247 -4.59 -5.54 11.07
N ASN A 248 -4.72 -4.26 10.73
CA ASN A 248 -5.70 -3.78 9.75
C ASN A 248 -5.15 -3.80 8.31
N ALA A 249 -3.83 -3.70 8.17
CA ALA A 249 -3.11 -3.78 6.91
C ALA A 249 -1.69 -4.31 7.13
N LEU A 250 -1.10 -4.89 6.08
CA LEU A 250 0.35 -5.11 6.00
C LEU A 250 0.99 -3.87 5.35
N PRO A 251 2.18 -3.44 5.79
CA PRO A 251 2.87 -2.30 5.18
C PRO A 251 3.32 -2.65 3.76
N ASP A 252 3.23 -1.71 2.81
CA ASP A 252 3.68 -1.93 1.42
C ASP A 252 5.16 -2.36 1.34
N SER A 253 5.96 -1.95 2.32
CA SER A 253 7.36 -2.29 2.42
C SER A 253 7.63 -3.78 2.61
N ILE A 254 6.64 -4.59 3.01
CA ILE A 254 6.77 -6.05 3.12
C ILE A 254 7.22 -6.69 1.80
N ALA A 255 6.90 -6.06 0.65
CA ALA A 255 7.35 -6.49 -0.66
C ALA A 255 8.89 -6.47 -0.80
N HIS A 256 9.61 -5.74 0.06
CA HIS A 256 11.08 -5.69 0.04
C HIS A 256 11.74 -6.90 0.74
N CYS A 257 10.99 -7.70 1.50
CA CYS A 257 11.47 -8.93 2.13
C CYS A 257 11.61 -10.06 1.09
N ARG A 258 12.54 -9.90 0.14
CA ARG A 258 12.68 -10.78 -1.04
C ARG A 258 13.08 -12.22 -0.70
N SER A 259 13.65 -12.45 0.48
CA SER A 259 14.05 -13.78 0.95
C SER A 259 12.92 -14.54 1.66
N LEU A 260 11.73 -13.93 1.79
CA LEU A 260 10.62 -14.52 2.53
C LEU A 260 10.11 -15.78 1.83
N VAL A 261 10.04 -16.87 2.59
CA VAL A 261 9.58 -18.20 2.18
C VAL A 261 8.21 -18.50 2.80
N GLU A 262 8.01 -18.08 4.04
CA GLU A 262 6.75 -18.29 4.77
C GLU A 262 6.26 -16.98 5.39
N LEU A 263 5.00 -16.66 5.10
CA LEU A 263 4.27 -15.57 5.72
C LEU A 263 2.96 -16.09 6.29
N ASP A 264 2.82 -16.00 7.61
CA ASP A 264 1.55 -16.22 8.29
C ASP A 264 1.03 -14.91 8.87
N ALA A 265 -0.08 -14.43 8.31
CA ALA A 265 -0.84 -13.26 8.75
C ALA A 265 -2.31 -13.64 9.07
N GLY A 266 -2.56 -14.91 9.40
CA GLY A 266 -3.89 -15.39 9.78
C GLY A 266 -4.43 -14.78 11.07
N PHE A 267 -5.74 -14.83 11.29
CA PHE A 267 -6.39 -14.31 12.50
C PHE A 267 -6.03 -12.84 12.80
N ASN A 268 -6.40 -11.96 11.87
CA ASN A 268 -6.16 -10.51 11.94
C ASN A 268 -7.40 -9.74 11.43
N ASN A 269 -7.29 -8.43 11.21
CA ASN A 269 -8.35 -7.58 10.65
C ASN A 269 -8.01 -7.07 9.24
N LEU A 270 -7.18 -7.79 8.48
CA LEU A 270 -6.70 -7.34 7.18
C LEU A 270 -7.87 -7.16 6.22
N MET A 271 -8.01 -5.96 5.65
CA MET A 271 -9.03 -5.67 4.63
C MET A 271 -8.51 -5.86 3.19
N CYS A 272 -7.21 -5.71 3.00
CA CYS A 272 -6.53 -5.91 1.73
C CYS A 272 -5.07 -6.32 1.93
N LEU A 273 -4.46 -6.86 0.88
CA LEU A 273 -3.02 -7.06 0.78
C LEU A 273 -2.39 -5.93 -0.05
N PRO A 274 -1.11 -5.58 0.20
CA PRO A 274 -0.40 -4.60 -0.61
C PRO A 274 -0.42 -4.96 -2.10
N MET A 275 -0.79 -4.00 -2.96
CA MET A 275 -0.99 -4.24 -4.39
C MET A 275 0.27 -4.77 -5.09
N ASN A 276 1.46 -4.43 -4.59
CA ASN A 276 2.75 -4.79 -5.19
C ASN A 276 3.46 -5.96 -4.49
N MET A 277 2.84 -6.58 -3.46
CA MET A 277 3.47 -7.63 -2.66
C MET A 277 4.03 -8.77 -3.52
N GLY A 278 3.28 -9.22 -4.53
CA GLY A 278 3.68 -10.37 -5.33
C GLY A 278 4.87 -10.14 -6.27
N TYR A 279 5.19 -8.88 -6.62
CA TYR A 279 6.41 -8.58 -7.39
C TYR A 279 7.69 -8.73 -6.57
N GLY A 280 7.58 -8.56 -5.26
CA GLY A 280 8.70 -8.62 -4.33
C GLY A 280 8.90 -9.98 -3.68
N LEU A 281 7.80 -10.65 -3.33
CA LEU A 281 7.78 -11.93 -2.62
C LEU A 281 7.82 -13.14 -3.58
N THR A 282 8.78 -13.15 -4.51
CA THR A 282 8.88 -14.18 -5.55
C THR A 282 9.35 -15.54 -5.04
N ASN A 283 10.01 -15.58 -3.88
CA ASN A 283 10.48 -16.79 -3.20
C ASN A 283 9.47 -17.35 -2.19
N LEU A 284 8.32 -16.71 -2.00
CA LEU A 284 7.33 -17.15 -1.01
C LEU A 284 6.73 -18.49 -1.45
N GLU A 285 6.82 -19.49 -0.58
CA GLU A 285 6.28 -20.83 -0.79
C GLU A 285 4.95 -21.03 -0.03
N LYS A 286 4.80 -20.37 1.12
CA LYS A 286 3.62 -20.49 1.98
C LYS A 286 3.06 -19.12 2.37
N LEU A 287 1.81 -18.88 2.01
CA LEU A 287 1.04 -17.70 2.41
C LEU A 287 -0.22 -18.12 3.16
N SER A 288 -0.33 -17.71 4.42
CA SER A 288 -1.52 -17.91 5.24
C SER A 288 -2.12 -16.56 5.62
N ILE A 289 -3.36 -16.32 5.20
CA ILE A 289 -4.12 -15.07 5.40
C ILE A 289 -5.56 -15.37 5.86
N HIS A 290 -5.79 -16.57 6.39
CA HIS A 290 -7.09 -17.03 6.85
C HIS A 290 -7.63 -16.22 8.04
N LEU A 291 -8.94 -16.24 8.29
CA LEU A 291 -9.58 -15.51 9.39
C LEU A 291 -9.24 -14.01 9.36
N ASN A 292 -9.54 -13.35 8.23
CA ASN A 292 -9.35 -11.92 8.00
C ASN A 292 -10.62 -11.34 7.31
N LYS A 293 -10.54 -10.10 6.79
CA LYS A 293 -11.65 -9.41 6.10
C LYS A 293 -11.27 -9.04 4.66
N ILE A 294 -10.45 -9.87 4.02
CA ILE A 294 -9.91 -9.57 2.69
C ILE A 294 -11.01 -9.81 1.66
N ARG A 295 -11.32 -8.77 0.87
CA ARG A 295 -12.34 -8.84 -0.19
C ARG A 295 -11.79 -9.23 -1.55
N LEU A 296 -10.54 -8.87 -1.83
CA LEU A 296 -9.88 -9.10 -3.12
C LEU A 296 -8.41 -9.44 -2.90
N LEU A 297 -7.91 -10.44 -3.63
CA LEU A 297 -6.48 -10.69 -3.76
C LEU A 297 -5.91 -9.79 -4.88
N PRO A 298 -4.76 -9.15 -4.68
CA PRO A 298 -4.16 -8.30 -5.71
C PRO A 298 -3.72 -9.14 -6.91
N SER A 299 -3.84 -8.59 -8.12
CA SER A 299 -3.40 -9.28 -9.35
C SER A 299 -1.91 -9.66 -9.34
N SER A 300 -1.09 -8.95 -8.56
CA SER A 300 0.33 -9.27 -8.39
C SER A 300 0.57 -10.62 -7.72
N ILE A 301 -0.43 -11.23 -7.05
CA ILE A 301 -0.29 -12.56 -6.45
C ILE A 301 0.20 -13.60 -7.47
N GLY A 302 -0.20 -13.46 -8.75
CA GLY A 302 0.25 -14.33 -9.84
C GLY A 302 1.75 -14.29 -10.14
N GLU A 303 2.50 -13.32 -9.61
CA GLU A 303 3.97 -13.24 -9.76
C GLU A 303 4.73 -14.00 -8.67
N MET A 304 4.04 -14.52 -7.65
CA MET A 304 4.62 -15.33 -6.57
C MET A 304 4.84 -16.78 -7.04
N ARG A 305 5.70 -16.96 -8.06
CA ARG A 305 5.84 -18.22 -8.79
C ARG A 305 6.33 -19.41 -7.96
N SER A 306 6.91 -19.17 -6.79
CA SER A 306 7.35 -20.21 -5.85
C SER A 306 6.23 -20.70 -4.93
N LEU A 307 5.05 -20.05 -4.95
CA LEU A 307 3.97 -20.34 -4.01
C LEU A 307 3.43 -21.76 -4.22
N ARG A 308 3.42 -22.54 -3.14
CA ARG A 308 2.92 -23.92 -3.07
C ARG A 308 1.68 -24.05 -2.19
N TYR A 309 1.57 -23.19 -1.17
CA TYR A 309 0.48 -23.21 -0.20
C TYR A 309 -0.12 -21.81 -0.09
N LEU A 310 -1.42 -21.72 -0.40
CA LEU A 310 -2.22 -20.53 -0.17
C LEU A 310 -3.46 -20.88 0.65
N ASP A 311 -3.55 -20.29 1.84
CA ASP A 311 -4.72 -20.42 2.71
C ASP A 311 -5.36 -19.07 2.99
N ALA A 312 -6.56 -18.87 2.46
CA ALA A 312 -7.38 -17.69 2.58
C ALA A 312 -8.81 -18.02 3.08
N HIS A 313 -8.99 -19.12 3.81
CA HIS A 313 -10.30 -19.46 4.37
C HIS A 313 -10.80 -18.41 5.36
N PHE A 314 -12.13 -18.32 5.53
CA PHE A 314 -12.76 -17.35 6.43
C PHE A 314 -12.27 -15.91 6.16
N ASN A 315 -12.52 -15.45 4.94
CA ASN A 315 -12.36 -14.07 4.51
C ASN A 315 -13.68 -13.55 3.93
N GLU A 316 -13.62 -12.42 3.23
CA GLU A 316 -14.77 -11.81 2.55
C GLU A 316 -14.55 -11.79 1.02
N LEU A 317 -13.83 -12.78 0.48
CA LEU A 317 -13.43 -12.79 -0.93
C LEU A 317 -14.64 -12.81 -1.86
N CYS A 318 -14.72 -11.85 -2.78
CA CYS A 318 -15.76 -11.81 -3.81
C CYS A 318 -15.38 -12.64 -5.06
N GLY A 319 -14.12 -13.00 -5.20
CA GLY A 319 -13.58 -13.62 -6.42
C GLY A 319 -12.08 -13.84 -6.33
N LEU A 320 -11.55 -14.63 -7.25
CA LEU A 320 -10.11 -14.75 -7.48
C LEU A 320 -9.70 -13.95 -8.71
N PRO A 321 -8.53 -13.27 -8.68
CA PRO A 321 -8.01 -12.60 -9.87
C PRO A 321 -7.63 -13.63 -10.94
N HIS A 322 -7.82 -13.31 -12.21
CA HIS A 322 -7.39 -14.15 -13.34
C HIS A 322 -5.90 -14.52 -13.28
N ALA A 323 -5.08 -13.67 -12.66
CA ALA A 323 -3.66 -13.91 -12.45
C ALA A 323 -3.35 -15.14 -11.57
N ILE A 324 -4.32 -15.67 -10.81
CA ILE A 324 -4.14 -16.86 -9.97
C ILE A 324 -3.60 -18.05 -10.78
N GLY A 325 -4.04 -18.23 -12.03
CA GLY A 325 -3.59 -19.31 -12.90
C GLY A 325 -2.10 -19.29 -13.24
N ARG A 326 -1.38 -18.18 -12.98
CA ARG A 326 0.08 -18.10 -13.13
C ARG A 326 0.83 -18.87 -12.05
N LEU A 327 0.17 -19.22 -10.93
CA LEU A 327 0.75 -19.95 -9.80
C LEU A 327 0.88 -21.45 -10.10
N THR A 328 1.62 -21.78 -11.15
CA THR A 328 1.73 -23.16 -11.64
C THR A 328 2.37 -24.14 -10.64
N ASN A 329 3.08 -23.67 -9.62
CA ASN A 329 3.65 -24.49 -8.54
C ASN A 329 2.70 -24.68 -7.34
N LEU A 330 1.50 -24.08 -7.35
CA LEU A 330 0.56 -24.17 -6.24
C LEU A 330 0.07 -25.61 -6.07
N GLU A 331 0.21 -26.17 -4.87
CA GLU A 331 -0.16 -27.55 -4.54
C GLU A 331 -1.40 -27.59 -3.63
N TYR A 332 -1.58 -26.59 -2.78
CA TYR A 332 -2.70 -26.45 -1.85
C TYR A 332 -3.33 -25.06 -1.96
N LEU A 333 -4.65 -25.03 -2.18
CA LEU A 333 -5.45 -23.81 -2.18
C LEU A 333 -6.70 -24.00 -1.32
N ASN A 334 -6.80 -23.21 -0.25
CA ASN A 334 -8.01 -23.15 0.57
C ASN A 334 -8.61 -21.73 0.50
N ILE A 335 -9.82 -21.64 -0.03
CA ILE A 335 -10.64 -20.41 -0.08
C ILE A 335 -12.06 -20.68 0.44
N SER A 336 -12.19 -21.68 1.32
CA SER A 336 -13.46 -22.03 1.94
C SER A 336 -13.99 -20.91 2.84
N SER A 337 -15.29 -20.93 3.11
CA SER A 337 -15.93 -20.02 4.07
C SER A 337 -15.74 -18.53 3.73
N ASN A 338 -15.90 -18.15 2.46
CA ASN A 338 -16.04 -16.75 2.03
C ASN A 338 -17.52 -16.34 1.83
N PHE A 339 -18.44 -17.20 2.28
CA PHE A 339 -19.89 -17.05 2.59
C PHE A 339 -20.81 -16.29 1.64
N ASN A 340 -20.51 -15.04 1.27
CA ASN A 340 -21.50 -14.12 0.69
C ASN A 340 -21.24 -13.76 -0.78
N ASP A 341 -19.98 -13.63 -1.21
CA ASP A 341 -19.69 -12.98 -2.50
C ASP A 341 -18.95 -13.88 -3.51
N LEU A 342 -18.31 -14.98 -3.09
CA LEU A 342 -17.60 -15.89 -4.01
C LEU A 342 -18.60 -16.76 -4.79
N THR A 343 -19.02 -16.28 -5.95
CA THR A 343 -20.04 -16.91 -6.81
C THR A 343 -19.48 -17.73 -7.96
N GLU A 344 -18.25 -17.42 -8.40
CA GLU A 344 -17.59 -18.08 -9.51
C GLU A 344 -16.07 -18.14 -9.33
N LEU A 345 -15.44 -19.04 -10.09
CA LEU A 345 -13.99 -19.15 -10.21
C LEU A 345 -13.56 -18.66 -11.60
N PRO A 346 -12.40 -18.00 -11.73
CA PRO A 346 -11.86 -17.65 -13.04
C PRO A 346 -11.51 -18.92 -13.83
N GLU A 347 -11.64 -18.88 -15.16
CA GLU A 347 -11.27 -20.04 -16.01
C GLU A 347 -9.80 -20.46 -15.86
N THR A 348 -8.95 -19.51 -15.47
CA THR A 348 -7.52 -19.71 -15.23
C THR A 348 -7.22 -20.51 -13.96
N ILE A 349 -8.21 -20.82 -13.11
CA ILE A 349 -8.02 -21.75 -11.98
C ILE A 349 -7.52 -23.12 -12.47
N SER A 350 -7.92 -23.49 -13.68
CA SER A 350 -7.54 -24.75 -14.33
C SER A 350 -6.08 -24.77 -14.82
N ASP A 351 -5.38 -23.62 -14.78
CA ASP A 351 -3.96 -23.52 -15.14
C ASP A 351 -3.05 -23.86 -13.94
N LEU A 352 -3.61 -24.10 -12.75
CA LEU A 352 -2.91 -24.59 -11.56
C LEU A 352 -2.53 -26.07 -11.71
N ILE A 353 -1.68 -26.39 -12.68
CA ILE A 353 -1.35 -27.76 -13.11
C ILE A 353 -0.76 -28.66 -12.01
N ASN A 354 -0.21 -28.09 -10.94
CA ASN A 354 0.34 -28.83 -9.80
C ASN A 354 -0.61 -28.91 -8.60
N LEU A 355 -1.83 -28.37 -8.69
CA LEU A 355 -2.77 -28.34 -7.59
C LEU A 355 -3.20 -29.76 -7.20
N ARG A 356 -3.09 -30.08 -5.92
CA ARG A 356 -3.41 -31.40 -5.35
C ARG A 356 -4.63 -31.33 -4.43
N GLU A 357 -4.77 -30.24 -3.71
CA GLU A 357 -5.82 -30.02 -2.73
C GLU A 357 -6.48 -28.66 -2.97
N LEU A 358 -7.80 -28.69 -3.14
CA LEU A 358 -8.63 -27.51 -3.36
C LEU A 358 -9.84 -27.56 -2.44
N ASP A 359 -9.90 -26.62 -1.50
CA ASP A 359 -11.08 -26.44 -0.64
C ASP A 359 -11.83 -25.16 -1.03
N LEU A 360 -13.06 -25.36 -1.51
CA LEU A 360 -14.01 -24.34 -1.94
C LEU A 360 -15.28 -24.37 -1.09
N SER A 361 -15.30 -25.15 -0.01
CA SER A 361 -16.52 -25.36 0.77
C SER A 361 -17.07 -24.07 1.37
N ASN A 362 -18.37 -24.04 1.64
CA ASN A 362 -19.03 -22.94 2.34
C ASN A 362 -18.88 -21.60 1.61
N ASN A 363 -19.24 -21.61 0.33
CA ASN A 363 -19.23 -20.46 -0.58
C ASN A 363 -20.55 -20.42 -1.38
N GLN A 364 -20.66 -19.54 -2.38
CA GLN A 364 -21.86 -19.40 -3.22
C GLN A 364 -21.63 -19.86 -4.66
N ILE A 365 -20.68 -20.78 -4.87
CA ILE A 365 -20.28 -21.24 -6.20
C ILE A 365 -21.37 -22.11 -6.81
N ARG A 366 -21.84 -21.73 -8.00
CA ARG A 366 -22.89 -22.47 -8.73
C ARG A 366 -22.35 -23.39 -9.81
N ALA A 367 -21.21 -23.04 -10.39
CA ALA A 367 -20.60 -23.81 -11.46
C ALA A 367 -19.09 -23.77 -11.36
N LEU A 368 -18.45 -24.89 -11.67
CA LEU A 368 -17.02 -24.94 -11.96
C LEU A 368 -16.77 -24.54 -13.42
N PRO A 369 -15.62 -23.92 -13.74
CA PRO A 369 -15.27 -23.60 -15.13
C PRO A 369 -15.21 -24.86 -16.00
N ASN A 370 -15.59 -24.76 -17.28
CA ASN A 370 -15.58 -25.92 -18.17
C ASN A 370 -14.16 -26.53 -18.31
N THR A 371 -13.13 -25.71 -18.16
CA THR A 371 -11.72 -26.14 -18.19
C THR A 371 -11.26 -26.90 -16.94
N PHE A 372 -12.09 -27.03 -15.89
CA PHE A 372 -11.70 -27.58 -14.59
C PHE A 372 -11.15 -29.02 -14.66
N GLY A 373 -11.55 -29.78 -15.70
CA GLY A 373 -11.00 -31.11 -15.98
C GLY A 373 -9.50 -31.15 -16.27
N LYS A 374 -8.84 -30.01 -16.54
CA LYS A 374 -7.38 -29.91 -16.75
C LYS A 374 -6.54 -30.11 -15.49
N LEU A 375 -7.15 -30.09 -14.31
CA LEU A 375 -6.46 -30.24 -13.01
C LEU A 375 -6.07 -31.71 -12.75
N GLU A 376 -5.17 -32.28 -13.57
CA GLU A 376 -4.82 -33.71 -13.55
C GLU A 376 -4.32 -34.19 -12.18
N LYS A 377 -3.55 -33.35 -11.48
CA LYS A 377 -2.95 -33.67 -10.17
C LYS A 377 -3.90 -33.48 -8.98
N LEU A 378 -5.11 -32.96 -9.18
CA LEU A 378 -6.05 -32.70 -8.10
C LEU A 378 -6.60 -34.02 -7.56
N THR A 379 -6.40 -34.24 -6.26
CA THR A 379 -6.78 -35.47 -5.55
C THR A 379 -7.82 -35.22 -4.47
N LYS A 380 -7.77 -34.05 -3.82
CA LYS A 380 -8.75 -33.64 -2.82
C LYS A 380 -9.48 -32.40 -3.29
N LEU A 381 -10.80 -32.50 -3.37
CA LEU A 381 -11.69 -31.42 -3.76
C LEU A 381 -12.83 -31.38 -2.76
N ASN A 382 -13.01 -30.25 -2.09
CA ASN A 382 -14.13 -30.01 -1.20
C ASN A 382 -15.02 -28.91 -1.79
N LEU A 383 -16.29 -29.26 -2.06
CA LEU A 383 -17.31 -28.38 -2.63
C LEU A 383 -18.53 -28.26 -1.71
N ASP A 384 -18.44 -28.80 -0.48
CA ASP A 384 -19.57 -28.86 0.43
C ASP A 384 -20.12 -27.46 0.73
N GLU A 385 -21.40 -27.37 1.08
CA GLU A 385 -22.05 -26.09 1.41
C GLU A 385 -21.92 -25.02 0.30
N ASN A 386 -22.02 -25.44 -0.97
CA ASN A 386 -22.18 -24.57 -2.12
C ASN A 386 -23.47 -24.92 -2.89
N PRO A 387 -24.14 -23.94 -3.53
CA PRO A 387 -25.27 -24.18 -4.43
C PRO A 387 -24.82 -24.68 -5.81
N ILE A 388 -23.94 -25.70 -5.86
CA ILE A 388 -23.38 -26.26 -7.09
C ILE A 388 -24.48 -26.91 -7.95
N ILE A 389 -24.56 -26.46 -9.20
CA ILE A 389 -25.41 -27.00 -10.26
C ILE A 389 -24.55 -27.78 -11.26
N ILE A 390 -23.34 -27.29 -11.53
CA ILE A 390 -22.40 -27.88 -12.49
C ILE A 390 -21.04 -28.05 -11.80
N PRO A 391 -20.58 -29.29 -11.57
CA PRO A 391 -21.21 -30.57 -11.93
C PRO A 391 -22.44 -30.91 -11.06
N PRO A 392 -23.34 -31.81 -11.50
CA PRO A 392 -24.49 -32.22 -10.69
C PRO A 392 -24.08 -32.81 -9.33
N PRO A 393 -24.91 -32.66 -8.27
CA PRO A 393 -24.59 -33.15 -6.92
C PRO A 393 -24.24 -34.65 -6.85
N GLU A 394 -24.80 -35.47 -7.74
CA GLU A 394 -24.48 -36.90 -7.87
C GLU A 394 -23.02 -37.14 -8.25
N VAL A 395 -22.45 -36.27 -9.09
CA VAL A 395 -21.06 -36.33 -9.54
C VAL A 395 -20.15 -35.79 -8.43
N VAL A 396 -20.53 -34.69 -7.78
CA VAL A 396 -19.79 -34.14 -6.63
C VAL A 396 -19.59 -35.20 -5.54
N ARG A 397 -20.65 -35.95 -5.20
CA ARG A 397 -20.61 -37.03 -4.19
C ARG A 397 -19.68 -38.19 -4.54
N GLN A 398 -19.34 -38.38 -5.82
CA GLN A 398 -18.41 -39.43 -6.26
C GLN A 398 -16.94 -39.01 -6.09
N GLY A 399 -16.67 -37.74 -5.77
CA GLY A 399 -15.35 -37.21 -5.46
C GLY A 399 -14.65 -36.50 -6.63
N ALA A 400 -13.41 -36.06 -6.37
CA ALA A 400 -12.65 -35.19 -7.27
C ALA A 400 -12.46 -35.76 -8.68
N GLU A 401 -12.20 -37.07 -8.81
CA GLU A 401 -11.98 -37.71 -10.11
C GLU A 401 -13.22 -37.68 -11.00
N ALA A 402 -14.38 -38.02 -10.43
CA ALA A 402 -15.65 -37.99 -11.16
C ALA A 402 -16.02 -36.56 -11.61
N VAL A 403 -15.75 -35.57 -10.76
CA VAL A 403 -15.91 -34.15 -11.10
C VAL A 403 -15.00 -33.77 -12.29
N LYS A 404 -13.70 -34.08 -12.23
CA LYS A 404 -12.76 -33.79 -13.32
C LYS A 404 -13.19 -34.45 -14.64
N ASP A 405 -13.54 -35.73 -14.60
CA ASP A 405 -14.00 -36.48 -15.78
C ASP A 405 -15.27 -35.89 -16.39
N PHE A 406 -16.24 -35.51 -15.56
CA PHE A 406 -17.47 -34.88 -16.01
C PHE A 406 -17.18 -33.54 -16.68
N MET A 407 -16.36 -32.69 -16.05
CA MET A 407 -16.01 -31.38 -16.59
C MET A 407 -15.18 -31.51 -17.89
N ALA A 408 -14.26 -32.47 -17.97
CA ALA A 408 -13.48 -32.75 -19.18
C ALA A 408 -14.36 -33.19 -20.35
N LYS A 409 -15.37 -34.05 -20.12
CA LYS A 409 -16.33 -34.48 -21.15
C LYS A 409 -17.19 -33.31 -21.63
N GLN A 410 -17.75 -32.54 -20.71
CA GLN A 410 -18.53 -31.32 -21.02
C GLN A 410 -17.73 -30.31 -21.86
N TRP A 411 -16.44 -30.14 -21.55
CA TRP A 411 -15.55 -29.29 -22.33
C TRP A 411 -15.36 -29.80 -23.77
N LEU A 412 -15.10 -31.09 -23.95
CA LEU A 412 -14.94 -31.70 -25.28
C LEU A 412 -16.23 -31.62 -26.11
N GLU A 413 -17.38 -31.84 -25.49
CA GLU A 413 -18.69 -31.68 -26.14
C GLU A 413 -18.92 -30.22 -26.57
N SER A 414 -18.62 -29.27 -25.69
CA SER A 414 -18.72 -27.83 -26.00
C SER A 414 -17.84 -27.43 -27.19
N LEU A 415 -16.60 -27.93 -27.25
CA LEU A 415 -15.68 -27.68 -28.37
C LEU A 415 -16.20 -28.28 -29.69
N ALA A 416 -16.73 -29.50 -29.65
CA ALA A 416 -17.29 -30.16 -30.82
C ALA A 416 -18.53 -29.41 -31.37
N GLU A 417 -19.37 -28.89 -30.48
CA GLU A 417 -20.52 -28.05 -30.86
C GLU A 417 -20.08 -26.72 -31.49
N GLU A 418 -19.04 -26.08 -30.95
CA GLU A 418 -18.48 -24.84 -31.51
C GLU A 418 -17.89 -25.07 -32.91
N GLU A 419 -17.15 -26.15 -33.12
CA GLU A 419 -16.63 -26.53 -34.44
C GLU A 419 -17.77 -26.78 -35.45
N GLN A 420 -18.82 -27.47 -35.03
CA GLN A 420 -20.00 -27.70 -35.88
C GLN A 420 -20.70 -26.39 -36.26
N LYS A 421 -20.84 -25.46 -35.31
CA LYS A 421 -21.41 -24.13 -35.57
C LYS A 421 -20.55 -23.34 -36.55
N ALA A 422 -19.22 -23.33 -36.36
CA ALA A 422 -18.29 -22.66 -37.26
C ALA A 422 -18.31 -23.26 -38.69
N MET A 423 -18.38 -24.59 -38.81
CA MET A 423 -18.54 -25.27 -40.10
C MET A 423 -19.88 -24.95 -40.78
N ALA A 424 -20.97 -24.87 -40.00
CA ALA A 424 -22.28 -24.50 -40.51
C ALA A 424 -22.32 -23.04 -41.00
N GLU A 425 -21.68 -22.11 -40.28
CA GLU A 425 -21.54 -20.71 -40.70
C GLU A 425 -20.71 -20.57 -41.97
N THR A 426 -19.58 -21.28 -42.06
CA THR A 426 -18.73 -21.31 -43.26
C THR A 426 -19.52 -21.85 -44.47
N LYS A 427 -20.30 -22.93 -44.27
CA LYS A 427 -21.20 -23.45 -45.32
C LYS A 427 -22.25 -22.42 -45.75
N LYS A 428 -22.86 -21.69 -44.80
CA LYS A 428 -23.83 -20.62 -45.12
C LYS A 428 -23.19 -19.49 -45.91
N GLN A 429 -21.99 -19.05 -45.55
CA GLN A 429 -21.25 -18.01 -46.28
C GLN A 429 -20.85 -18.47 -47.69
N GLN A 430 -20.40 -19.73 -47.86
CA GLN A 430 -20.12 -20.30 -49.18
C GLN A 430 -21.37 -20.43 -50.05
N GLN A 431 -22.52 -20.81 -49.48
CA GLN A 431 -23.79 -20.86 -50.21
C GLN A 431 -24.29 -19.47 -50.61
N GLN A 432 -24.12 -18.45 -49.76
CA GLN A 432 -24.41 -17.06 -50.13
C GLN A 432 -23.46 -16.53 -51.22
N ALA A 433 -22.18 -16.89 -51.16
CA ALA A 433 -21.22 -16.55 -52.22
C ALA A 433 -21.55 -17.25 -53.55
N GLN A 434 -21.93 -18.54 -53.53
CA GLN A 434 -22.37 -19.26 -54.74
C GLN A 434 -23.73 -18.79 -55.26
N GLY A 435 -24.65 -18.39 -54.39
CA GLY A 435 -25.93 -17.77 -54.75
C GLY A 435 -25.76 -16.36 -55.35
N GLY A 436 -24.67 -15.66 -55.03
CA GLY A 436 -24.28 -14.39 -55.66
C GLY A 436 -23.77 -14.54 -57.09
N TRP A 437 -23.18 -15.69 -57.46
CA TRP A 437 -22.69 -15.96 -58.82
C TRP A 437 -23.81 -16.33 -59.80
N LEU A 438 -24.94 -16.85 -59.32
CA LEU A 438 -26.12 -17.12 -60.16
C LEU A 438 -26.96 -15.86 -60.45
N ALA A 439 -26.68 -14.72 -59.80
CA ALA A 439 -27.37 -13.45 -60.04
C ALA A 439 -26.71 -12.55 -61.11
N TRP A 440 -25.54 -12.94 -61.65
CA TRP A 440 -24.80 -12.15 -62.65
C TRP A 440 -24.57 -12.91 -63.96
N GLY A 441 -25.44 -13.86 -64.26
CA GLY A 441 -25.42 -14.64 -65.50
C GLY A 441 -26.00 -13.92 -66.73
N THR A 442 -25.84 -12.60 -66.88
CA THR A 442 -25.93 -11.89 -68.18
C THR A 442 -25.21 -10.54 -68.09
N SER A 443 -23.87 -10.52 -68.11
CA SER A 443 -23.12 -9.55 -68.93
C SER A 443 -21.61 -9.78 -68.83
N LEU A 444 -21.01 -9.97 -70.01
CA LEU A 444 -19.64 -9.61 -70.37
C LEU A 444 -18.47 -10.43 -69.80
N LEU A 445 -18.01 -11.35 -70.65
CA LEU A 445 -16.61 -11.60 -70.98
C LEU A 445 -15.74 -10.36 -70.76
N ASP A 446 -14.78 -10.41 -69.82
CA ASP A 446 -13.34 -10.29 -70.11
C ASP A 446 -12.49 -10.36 -68.84
N VAL A 447 -11.22 -10.70 -69.01
CA VAL A 447 -10.12 -10.74 -68.02
C VAL A 447 -9.93 -12.08 -67.29
N VAL A 448 -9.34 -13.00 -68.05
CA VAL A 448 -8.37 -13.96 -67.52
C VAL A 448 -7.01 -13.26 -67.39
N SER A 449 -6.39 -13.30 -66.20
CA SER A 449 -4.98 -13.66 -65.98
C SER A 449 -4.53 -13.31 -64.55
N GLY A 450 -3.96 -14.30 -63.85
CA GLY A 450 -3.36 -14.08 -62.53
C GLY A 450 -3.35 -15.34 -61.67
N VAL A 451 -2.39 -16.22 -61.97
CA VAL A 451 -2.18 -17.55 -61.37
C VAL A 451 -1.34 -17.47 -60.09
N SER A 452 -1.61 -18.44 -59.20
CA SER A 452 -0.71 -19.17 -58.26
C SER A 452 -0.18 -18.55 -56.95
N GLU A 453 -0.31 -19.41 -55.92
CA GLU A 453 0.58 -19.65 -54.76
C GLU A 453 0.58 -18.59 -53.64
N SER A 454 0.45 -18.91 -52.35
CA SER A 454 0.94 -20.09 -51.63
C SER A 454 0.26 -20.24 -50.25
N VAL A 455 0.21 -21.48 -49.81
CA VAL A 455 -0.03 -21.95 -48.44
C VAL A 455 1.23 -21.73 -47.60
N THR A 456 1.13 -21.06 -46.45
CA THR A 456 1.81 -21.32 -45.15
C THR A 456 1.78 -20.07 -44.27
N GLY A 457 1.20 -20.16 -43.06
CA GLY A 457 1.41 -19.11 -42.05
C GLY A 457 0.28 -18.92 -41.02
N TYR A 458 -0.01 -19.93 -40.19
CA TYR A 458 -0.78 -19.73 -38.95
C TYR A 458 -0.19 -20.55 -37.81
N LEU A 459 1.01 -20.16 -37.38
CA LEU A 459 1.58 -20.48 -36.07
C LEU A 459 2.32 -19.24 -35.56
N ALA A 460 1.59 -18.33 -34.89
CA ALA A 460 2.08 -17.30 -33.96
C ALA A 460 0.90 -16.55 -33.33
N PRO A 461 1.02 -16.04 -32.07
CA PRO A 461 -0.12 -15.64 -31.25
C PRO A 461 -0.71 -14.30 -31.70
N ARG A 462 -2.04 -14.20 -31.72
CA ARG A 462 -2.73 -12.93 -31.95
C ARG A 462 -2.40 -11.95 -30.83
N LYS A 463 -1.79 -10.82 -31.20
CA LYS A 463 -1.72 -9.59 -30.40
C LYS A 463 -3.13 -9.10 -30.05
N ALA A 464 -3.24 -8.52 -28.85
CA ALA A 464 -4.41 -7.89 -28.28
C ALA A 464 -5.16 -6.95 -29.25
N SER A 465 -6.48 -7.00 -29.16
CA SER A 465 -7.41 -6.09 -29.82
C SER A 465 -7.15 -4.63 -29.40
N ARG A 466 -7.05 -3.74 -30.39
CA ARG A 466 -7.09 -2.29 -30.19
C ARG A 466 -8.53 -1.85 -29.90
N ASP A 467 -8.71 -1.06 -28.84
CA ASP A 467 -9.98 -0.47 -28.47
C ASP A 467 -10.45 0.61 -29.48
N PRO A 468 -11.74 0.69 -29.84
CA PRO A 468 -12.25 1.63 -30.85
C PRO A 468 -12.55 3.05 -30.32
N TRP A 469 -11.92 3.51 -29.24
CA TRP A 469 -12.30 4.77 -28.57
C TRP A 469 -11.12 5.71 -28.27
N LEU A 470 -10.23 5.91 -29.24
CA LEU A 470 -9.08 6.81 -29.08
C LEU A 470 -8.72 7.60 -30.35
N ASP A 471 -9.74 8.08 -31.07
CA ASP A 471 -9.57 9.11 -32.09
C ASP A 471 -10.71 10.13 -32.01
N GLN A 472 -10.69 10.94 -30.95
CA GLN A 472 -11.35 12.25 -30.93
C GLN A 472 -10.80 13.13 -29.80
N GLN A 473 -9.60 13.68 -29.99
CA GLN A 473 -9.28 15.11 -29.79
C GLN A 473 -7.76 15.34 -29.89
N LEU A 474 -7.45 16.52 -30.43
CA LEU A 474 -6.14 17.16 -30.55
C LEU A 474 -5.36 17.25 -29.22
#